data_AF-A0A946Y815-F1
#
_entry.id   AF-A0A946Y815-F1
#
_cell.length_a   1.000
_cell.length_b   1.000
_cell.length_c   1.000
_cell.angle_alpha   90.00
_cell.angle_beta   90.00
_cell.angle_gamma   90.00
#
_symmetry.space_group_name_H-M   'P 1'
#
loop_
_entity.id
_entity.type
_entity.pdbx_description
1 polymer ?
#
loop_
_entity_poly.entity_id
_entity_poly.type
_entity_poly.pdbx_seq_one_letter_code
_entity_poly.pdbx_strand_id
1 'polypeptide(L)'
;MNEYRNLIRASYWVAAIADFVIAILVLIPERMGVTAFVYPMGLMSAVAFSWGVLLIIADRKPVERRWVLLPTMLVVFLLGVAGVYAMIAGIIPTARIIGSSIAVIAVLSLLAYTWLRTRRL
;
A
#
# COMPACT_ATOMS: atom_id res chain seq x y z
N MET A 1 3.40 -0.42 26.60
CA MET A 1 2.42 0.48 25.94
C MET A 1 3.06 1.35 24.86
N ASN A 2 4.21 2.00 25.12
CA ASN A 2 4.91 2.83 24.13
C ASN A 2 5.44 2.04 22.91
N GLU A 3 5.92 0.82 23.09
CA GLU A 3 6.40 -0.03 21.98
C GLU A 3 5.32 -0.35 20.96
N TYR A 4 4.14 -0.79 21.42
CA TYR A 4 3.01 -1.08 20.53
C TYR A 4 2.51 0.16 19.79
N ARG A 5 2.48 1.30 20.49
CA ARG A 5 2.16 2.58 19.86
C ARG A 5 3.15 2.84 18.72
N ASN A 6 4.45 2.79 19.01
CA ASN A 6 5.50 3.05 18.01
C ASN A 6 5.44 2.08 16.83
N LEU A 7 5.08 0.81 17.05
CA LEU A 7 4.91 -0.18 15.99
C LEU A 7 3.74 0.19 15.05
N ILE A 8 2.59 0.59 15.60
CA ILE A 8 1.44 1.03 14.77
C ILE A 8 1.81 2.27 13.97
N ARG A 9 2.52 3.23 14.58
CA ARG A 9 2.99 4.44 13.90
C ARG A 9 3.93 4.10 12.74
N ALA A 10 4.92 3.24 12.98
CA ALA A 10 5.84 2.79 11.93
C ALA A 10 5.07 2.13 10.76
N SER A 11 4.09 1.29 11.06
CA SER A 11 3.23 0.66 10.06
C SER A 11 2.42 1.66 9.23
N TYR A 12 1.85 2.69 9.85
CA TYR A 12 1.18 3.77 9.11
C TYR A 12 2.13 4.56 8.21
N TRP A 13 3.31 4.90 8.72
CA TRP A 13 4.29 5.63 7.93
C TRP A 13 4.82 4.82 6.75
N VAL A 14 5.15 3.55 6.96
CA VAL A 14 5.61 2.66 5.88
C VAL A 14 4.52 2.50 4.81
N ALA A 15 3.26 2.26 5.21
CA ALA A 15 2.16 2.16 4.27
C ALA A 15 1.87 3.49 3.54
N ALA A 16 1.90 4.63 4.25
CA ALA A 16 1.68 5.94 3.64
C ALA A 16 2.78 6.29 2.62
N ILE A 17 4.04 5.99 2.93
CA ILE A 17 5.15 6.18 1.99
C ILE A 17 4.95 5.29 0.76
N ALA A 18 4.58 4.03 0.95
CA ALA A 18 4.29 3.12 -0.16
C ALA A 18 3.16 3.67 -1.05
N ASP A 19 2.07 4.18 -0.44
CA ASP A 19 0.96 4.79 -1.17
C ASP A 19 1.39 6.01 -1.98
N PHE A 20 2.19 6.92 -1.42
CA PHE A 20 2.69 8.08 -2.18
C PHE A 20 3.60 7.66 -3.33
N VAL A 21 4.47 6.67 -3.11
CA VAL A 21 5.32 6.12 -4.16
C VAL A 21 4.47 5.53 -5.28
N ILE A 22 3.47 4.70 -4.95
CA ILE A 22 2.53 4.13 -5.93
C ILE A 22 1.76 5.22 -6.64
N ALA A 23 1.26 6.24 -5.92
CA ALA A 23 0.50 7.32 -6.50
C ALA A 23 1.31 8.09 -7.55
N ILE A 24 2.61 8.29 -7.32
CA ILE A 24 3.53 8.91 -8.29
C ILE A 24 3.83 7.96 -9.45
N LEU A 25 4.18 6.71 -9.16
CA LEU A 25 4.54 5.73 -10.20
C LEU A 25 3.40 5.46 -11.17
N VAL A 26 2.16 5.42 -10.67
CA VAL A 26 0.97 5.22 -11.51
C VAL A 26 0.71 6.41 -12.43
N LEU A 27 1.19 7.61 -12.14
CA LEU A 27 1.06 8.75 -13.07
C LEU A 27 2.05 8.69 -14.23
N ILE A 28 3.03 7.77 -14.21
CA ILE A 28 4.07 7.63 -15.23
C ILE A 28 3.76 6.40 -16.09
N PRO A 29 3.26 6.57 -17.33
CA PRO A 29 2.87 5.47 -18.24
C PRO A 29 3.92 4.37 -18.35
N GLU A 30 5.18 4.76 -18.56
CA GLU A 30 6.29 3.86 -18.77
C GLU A 30 6.56 2.99 -17.55
N ARG A 31 6.20 3.44 -16.34
CA ARG A 31 6.32 2.65 -15.11
C ARG A 31 5.21 1.61 -14.98
N MET A 32 4.04 1.88 -15.55
CA MET A 32 2.90 0.97 -15.56
C MET A 32 2.87 0.03 -16.77
N GLY A 33 3.86 0.12 -17.67
CA GLY A 33 3.94 -0.74 -18.86
C GLY A 33 3.01 -0.30 -20.00
N VAL A 34 2.50 0.94 -19.94
CA VAL A 34 1.64 1.52 -20.97
C VAL A 34 2.34 2.70 -21.65
N THR A 35 1.93 3.03 -22.86
CA THR A 35 2.57 4.07 -23.68
C THR A 35 1.98 5.46 -23.48
N ALA A 36 0.79 5.55 -22.91
CA ALA A 36 0.08 6.80 -22.69
C ALA A 36 -0.67 6.77 -21.37
N PHE A 37 -0.88 7.95 -20.80
CA PHE A 37 -1.73 8.11 -19.63
C PHE A 37 -3.17 7.75 -19.96
N VAL A 38 -3.80 6.94 -19.12
CA VAL A 38 -5.23 6.62 -19.23
C VAL A 38 -5.96 7.00 -17.95
N TYR A 39 -7.23 7.36 -18.08
CA TYR A 39 -8.05 7.85 -16.96
C TYR A 39 -8.00 6.99 -15.68
N PRO A 40 -8.05 5.63 -15.73
CA PRO A 40 -7.90 4.79 -14.55
C PRO A 40 -6.60 5.00 -13.75
N MET A 41 -5.50 5.43 -14.41
CA MET A 41 -4.25 5.74 -13.73
C MET A 41 -4.39 6.97 -12.84
N GLY A 42 -5.03 8.03 -13.35
CA GLY A 42 -5.33 9.22 -12.56
C GLY A 42 -6.22 8.93 -11.36
N LEU A 43 -7.25 8.10 -11.55
CA LEU A 43 -8.11 7.65 -10.46
C LEU A 43 -7.35 6.87 -9.38
N MET A 44 -6.55 5.89 -9.79
CA MET A 44 -5.75 5.09 -8.86
C MET A 44 -4.73 5.96 -8.10
N SER A 45 -4.08 6.91 -8.79
CA SER A 45 -3.17 7.87 -8.15
C SER A 45 -3.88 8.73 -7.11
N ALA A 46 -5.04 9.30 -7.44
CA ALA A 46 -5.83 10.11 -6.52
C ALA A 46 -6.26 9.31 -5.27
N VAL A 47 -6.66 8.05 -5.45
CA VAL A 47 -6.99 7.14 -4.35
C VAL A 47 -5.78 6.86 -3.48
N ALA A 48 -4.63 6.51 -4.07
CA ALA A 48 -3.41 6.23 -3.33
C ALA A 48 -2.90 7.47 -2.56
N PHE A 49 -2.88 8.65 -3.18
CA PHE A 49 -2.55 9.90 -2.48
C PHE A 49 -3.49 10.14 -1.28
N SER A 50 -4.79 9.98 -1.49
CA SER A 50 -5.79 10.19 -0.44
C SER A 50 -5.63 9.18 0.70
N TRP A 51 -5.32 7.92 0.38
CA TRP A 51 -5.08 6.87 1.37
C TRP A 51 -3.82 7.13 2.20
N GLY A 52 -2.72 7.55 1.55
CA GLY A 52 -1.49 7.96 2.23
C GLY A 52 -1.72 9.12 3.20
N VAL A 53 -2.51 10.13 2.82
CA VAL A 53 -2.91 11.22 3.72
C VAL A 53 -3.77 10.72 4.88
N LEU A 54 -4.71 9.81 4.63
CA LEU A 54 -5.56 9.21 5.66
C LEU A 54 -4.70 8.47 6.70
N LEU A 55 -3.68 7.73 6.27
CA LEU A 55 -2.75 7.02 7.15
C LEU A 55 -1.94 7.99 8.03
N ILE A 56 -1.48 9.12 7.49
CA ILE A 56 -0.84 10.18 8.28
C ILE A 56 -1.82 10.76 9.32
N ILE A 57 -3.09 10.95 8.95
CA ILE A 57 -4.12 11.41 9.89
C ILE A 57 -4.40 10.35 10.96
N ALA A 58 -4.35 9.05 10.62
CA ALA A 58 -4.51 7.95 11.57
C ALA A 58 -3.38 7.92 12.62
N ASP A 59 -2.16 8.35 12.27
CA ASP A 59 -1.00 8.44 13.18
C ASP A 59 -1.24 9.37 14.39
N ARG A 60 -2.17 10.35 14.30
CA ARG A 60 -2.48 11.24 15.44
C ARG A 60 -3.03 10.49 16.65
N LYS A 61 -3.74 9.38 16.43
CA LYS A 61 -4.37 8.55 17.48
C LYS A 61 -4.22 7.07 17.12
N PRO A 62 -2.99 6.53 17.14
CA PRO A 62 -2.68 5.29 16.45
C PRO A 62 -3.33 4.07 17.12
N VAL A 63 -3.44 4.07 18.45
CA VAL A 63 -4.08 2.99 19.22
C VAL A 63 -5.60 3.00 19.00
N GLU A 64 -6.25 4.16 19.10
CA GLU A 64 -7.70 4.31 18.88
C GLU A 64 -8.11 3.95 17.44
N ARG A 65 -7.22 4.26 16.46
CA ARG A 65 -7.49 4.07 15.03
C ARG A 65 -6.87 2.83 14.43
N ARG A 66 -6.36 1.89 15.24
CA ARG A 66 -5.67 0.66 14.78
C ARG A 66 -6.45 -0.15 13.75
N TRP A 67 -7.77 -0.05 13.77
CA TRP A 67 -8.65 -0.76 12.84
C TRP A 67 -8.36 -0.38 11.38
N VAL A 68 -7.76 0.78 11.11
CA VAL A 68 -7.32 1.25 9.78
C VAL A 68 -6.26 0.32 9.17
N LEU A 69 -5.55 -0.48 9.97
CA LEU A 69 -4.63 -1.51 9.47
C LEU A 69 -5.36 -2.57 8.63
N LEU A 70 -6.60 -2.94 8.99
CA LEU A 70 -7.39 -3.96 8.27
C LEU A 70 -7.72 -3.54 6.82
N PRO A 71 -8.38 -2.40 6.55
CA PRO A 71 -8.63 -1.99 5.18
C PRO A 71 -7.34 -1.69 4.43
N THR A 72 -6.27 -1.24 5.09
CA THR A 72 -4.96 -1.05 4.45
C THR A 72 -4.35 -2.37 4.00
N MET A 73 -4.43 -3.43 4.82
CA MET A 73 -4.02 -4.78 4.40
C MET A 73 -4.84 -5.27 3.20
N LEU A 74 -6.15 -5.01 3.19
CA LEU A 74 -7.01 -5.37 2.06
C LEU A 74 -6.59 -4.64 0.78
N VAL A 75 -6.35 -3.33 0.85
CA VAL A 75 -5.88 -2.53 -0.30
C VAL A 75 -4.55 -3.07 -0.82
N VAL A 76 -3.55 -3.26 0.04
CA VAL A 76 -2.23 -3.77 -0.33
C VAL A 76 -2.33 -5.16 -0.96
N PHE A 77 -3.16 -6.04 -0.40
CA PHE A 77 -3.42 -7.37 -0.95
C PHE A 77 -4.07 -7.30 -2.34
N LEU A 78 -5.12 -6.50 -2.51
CA LEU A 78 -5.81 -6.34 -3.79
C LEU A 78 -4.91 -5.74 -4.87
N LEU A 79 -4.01 -4.81 -4.52
CA LEU A 79 -2.99 -4.29 -5.43
C LEU A 79 -1.99 -5.37 -5.85
N GLY A 80 -1.59 -6.24 -4.91
CA GLY A 80 -0.78 -7.42 -5.22
C GLY A 80 -1.46 -8.36 -6.21
N VAL A 81 -2.75 -8.68 -5.97
CA VAL A 81 -3.55 -9.52 -6.88
C VAL A 81 -3.70 -8.88 -8.25
N ALA A 82 -3.98 -7.58 -8.32
CA ALA A 82 -4.09 -6.84 -9.58
C ALA A 82 -2.77 -6.87 -10.38
N GLY A 83 -1.63 -6.70 -9.71
CA GLY A 83 -0.32 -6.83 -10.32
C GLY A 83 -0.09 -8.24 -10.89
N VAL A 84 -0.30 -9.28 -10.09
CA VAL A 84 -0.15 -10.68 -10.54
C VAL A 84 -1.08 -10.99 -11.71
N TYR A 85 -2.32 -10.52 -11.68
CA TYR A 85 -3.26 -10.68 -12.78
C TYR A 85 -2.76 -9.98 -14.07
N ALA A 86 -2.27 -8.74 -13.97
CA ALA A 86 -1.71 -8.02 -15.11
C ALA A 86 -0.47 -8.72 -15.71
N MET A 87 0.32 -9.40 -14.87
CA MET A 87 1.41 -10.26 -15.33
C MET A 87 0.90 -11.47 -16.12
N ILE A 88 -0.09 -12.19 -15.58
CA ILE A 88 -0.69 -13.37 -16.22
C ILE A 88 -1.34 -12.98 -17.56
N ALA A 89 -1.97 -11.80 -17.62
CA ALA A 89 -2.57 -11.26 -18.83
C ALA A 89 -1.56 -10.74 -19.87
N GLY A 90 -0.25 -10.76 -19.57
CA GLY A 90 0.80 -10.30 -20.49
C GLY A 90 0.88 -8.78 -20.65
N ILE A 91 0.23 -8.00 -19.79
CA ILE A 91 0.22 -6.53 -19.83
C ILE A 91 1.54 -5.97 -19.30
N ILE A 92 2.07 -6.57 -18.22
CA ILE A 92 3.29 -6.12 -17.55
C ILE A 92 4.34 -7.24 -17.58
N PRO A 93 5.59 -6.96 -18.00
CA PRO A 93 6.69 -7.93 -17.94
C PRO A 93 6.95 -8.44 -16.51
N THR A 94 7.21 -9.74 -16.37
CA THR A 94 7.48 -10.40 -15.07
C THR A 94 8.59 -9.71 -14.27
N ALA A 95 9.65 -9.23 -14.93
CA ALA A 95 10.76 -8.53 -14.27
C ALA A 95 10.32 -7.27 -13.51
N ARG A 96 9.26 -6.58 -13.97
CA ARG A 96 8.72 -5.38 -13.31
C ARG A 96 7.83 -5.72 -12.12
N ILE A 97 7.16 -6.86 -12.18
CA ILE A 97 6.24 -7.32 -11.12
C ILE A 97 7.02 -7.73 -9.87
N ILE A 98 8.19 -8.37 -10.03
CA ILE A 98 9.01 -8.89 -8.91
C ILE A 98 9.25 -7.80 -7.84
N GLY A 99 9.67 -6.60 -8.26
CA GLY A 99 9.91 -5.49 -7.34
C GLY A 99 8.66 -5.08 -6.56
N SER A 100 7.53 -4.90 -7.26
CA SER A 100 6.26 -4.59 -6.61
C SER A 100 5.74 -5.71 -5.71
N SER A 101 5.91 -6.98 -6.08
CA SER A 101 5.51 -8.13 -5.28
C SER A 101 6.30 -8.22 -3.98
N ILE A 102 7.62 -7.96 -4.01
CA ILE A 102 8.44 -7.90 -2.81
C ILE A 102 7.95 -6.79 -1.88
N ALA A 103 7.68 -5.59 -2.42
CA ALA A 103 7.16 -4.48 -1.64
C ALA A 103 5.80 -4.81 -1.00
N VAL A 104 4.88 -5.39 -1.77
CA VAL A 104 3.57 -5.84 -1.28
C VAL A 104 3.73 -6.85 -0.15
N ILE A 105 4.56 -7.87 -0.33
CA ILE A 105 4.79 -8.90 0.70
C ILE A 105 5.38 -8.25 1.97
N ALA A 106 6.40 -7.39 1.83
CA ALA A 106 7.03 -6.74 2.96
C ALA A 106 6.05 -5.85 3.75
N VAL A 107 5.28 -5.00 3.06
CA VAL A 107 4.27 -4.14 3.68
C VAL A 107 3.16 -4.98 4.32
N LEU A 108 2.64 -5.98 3.61
CA LEU A 108 1.56 -6.83 4.12
C LEU A 108 2.01 -7.64 5.36
N SER A 109 3.23 -8.18 5.34
CA SER A 109 3.82 -8.86 6.50
C SER A 109 3.97 -7.92 7.69
N LEU A 110 4.45 -6.69 7.48
CA LEU A 110 4.57 -5.68 8.54
C LEU A 110 3.19 -5.34 9.14
N LEU A 111 2.19 -5.09 8.29
CA LEU A 111 0.84 -4.75 8.73
C LEU A 111 0.18 -5.92 9.48
N ALA A 112 0.29 -7.14 8.96
CA ALA A 112 -0.25 -8.35 9.58
C ALA A 112 0.42 -8.63 10.92
N TYR A 113 1.75 -8.54 10.98
CA TYR A 113 2.50 -8.67 12.23
C TYR A 113 2.06 -7.64 13.28
N THR A 114 1.94 -6.37 12.87
CA THR A 114 1.48 -5.29 13.74
C THR A 114 0.08 -5.54 14.27
N TRP A 115 -0.85 -5.95 13.40
CA TRP A 115 -2.22 -6.27 13.78
C TRP A 115 -2.28 -7.40 14.80
N LEU A 116 -1.62 -8.53 14.51
CA LEU A 116 -1.60 -9.69 15.42
C LEU A 116 -1.00 -9.34 16.79
N ARG A 117 0.09 -8.58 16.81
CA ARG A 117 0.80 -8.21 18.05
C ARG A 117 0.05 -7.17 18.88
N THR A 118 -0.78 -6.34 18.26
CA THR A 118 -1.55 -5.27 18.92
C THR A 118 -3.03 -5.62 19.15
N ARG A 119 -3.47 -6.83 18.77
CA ARG A 119 -4.86 -7.29 18.87
C ARG A 119 -5.43 -7.27 20.29
N ARG A 120 -4.59 -7.39 21.31
CA ARG A 120 -4.98 -7.49 22.73
C ARG A 120 -4.98 -6.14 23.48
N LEU A 121 -4.61 -5.04 22.81
CA LEU A 121 -4.76 -3.69 23.35
C LEU A 121 -6.22 -3.22 23.30
#